data_AF-A0A4Q2YLK1-F1
#
_entry.id   AF-A0A4Q2YLK1-F1
#
_cell.length_a   1.000
_cell.length_b   1.000
_cell.length_c   1.000
_cell.angle_alpha   90.00
_cell.angle_beta   90.00
_cell.angle_gamma   90.00
#
_symmetry.space_group_name_H-M   'P 1'
#
loop_
_entity.id
_entity.type
_entity.pdbx_description
1 polymer ?
#
loop_
_entity_poly.entity_id
_entity_poly.type
_entity_poly.pdbx_seq_one_letter_code
_entity_poly.pdbx_strand_id
1 'polypeptide(L)'
;MNRLASPAFRDDVQAAQQGVSVYLAKYPTDRMLKSICVQLDYIIEWSEKGAWPEDPKLDKLNFGLMASHTLEALDPVLAMQLYLLSNEIRKRYE
;
A
#
# COMPACT_ATOMS: atom_id res chain seq x y z
N MET A 1 13.49 15.68 -6.93
CA MET A 1 13.67 14.47 -6.10
C MET A 1 12.43 13.61 -6.21
N ASN A 2 12.60 12.30 -6.35
CA ASN A 2 11.51 11.34 -6.43
C ASN A 2 10.93 11.09 -5.01
N ARG A 3 9.69 11.54 -4.73
CA ARG A 3 9.02 11.31 -3.44
C ARG A 3 8.86 9.82 -3.11
N LEU A 4 8.60 8.98 -4.10
CA LEU A 4 8.41 7.52 -3.92
C LEU A 4 9.70 6.78 -3.53
N ALA A 5 10.87 7.42 -3.67
CA ALA A 5 12.15 6.91 -3.15
C ALA A 5 12.58 7.61 -1.85
N SER A 6 11.74 8.48 -1.30
CA SER A 6 12.05 9.22 -0.08
C SER A 6 11.77 8.36 1.17
N PRO A 7 12.52 8.60 2.27
CA PRO A 7 12.20 7.99 3.55
C PRO A 7 10.76 8.25 3.99
N ALA A 8 10.25 9.46 3.76
CA ALA A 8 8.88 9.84 4.13
C ALA A 8 7.81 8.95 3.45
N PHE A 9 7.97 8.64 2.16
CA PHE A 9 7.04 7.71 1.49
C PHE A 9 7.13 6.30 2.06
N ARG A 10 8.33 5.83 2.39
CA ARG A 10 8.50 4.53 3.04
C ARG A 10 7.82 4.48 4.40
N ASP A 11 7.99 5.52 5.20
CA ASP A 11 7.35 5.64 6.52
C ASP A 11 5.82 5.63 6.38
N ASP A 12 5.27 6.34 5.39
CA ASP A 12 3.83 6.36 5.10
C ASP A 12 3.30 4.96 4.74
N VAL A 13 4.03 4.21 3.91
CA VAL A 13 3.66 2.84 3.51
C VAL A 13 3.79 1.87 4.68
N GLN A 14 4.85 1.99 5.51
CA GLN A 14 5.04 1.16 6.71
C GLN A 14 3.94 1.41 7.74
N ALA A 15 3.56 2.66 7.97
CA ALA A 15 2.46 3.00 8.86
C ALA A 15 1.14 2.40 8.37
N ALA A 16 0.85 2.49 7.06
CA ALA A 16 -0.34 1.88 6.48
C ALA A 16 -0.30 0.34 6.60
N GLN A 17 0.85 -0.29 6.39
CA GLN A 17 1.03 -1.74 6.54
C GLN A 17 0.72 -2.20 7.97
N GLN A 18 1.20 -1.46 8.98
CA GLN A 18 0.92 -1.77 10.38
C GLN A 18 -0.57 -1.62 10.68
N GLY A 19 -1.21 -0.57 10.17
CA GLY A 19 -2.65 -0.37 10.29
C GLY A 19 -3.45 -1.55 9.73
N VAL A 20 -3.14 -1.99 8.51
CA VAL A 20 -3.82 -3.14 7.89
C VAL A 20 -3.55 -4.43 8.66
N SER A 21 -2.32 -4.62 9.16
CA SER A 21 -1.94 -5.81 9.93
C SER A 21 -2.72 -5.94 11.24
N VAL A 22 -3.08 -4.83 11.88
CA VAL A 22 -3.98 -4.83 13.05
C VAL A 22 -5.36 -5.39 12.69
N TYR A 23 -5.91 -5.02 11.53
CA TYR A 23 -7.18 -5.57 11.06
C TYR A 23 -7.04 -7.03 10.62
N LEU A 24 -5.95 -7.41 9.96
CA LEU A 24 -5.70 -8.79 9.59
C LEU A 24 -5.58 -9.70 10.82
N ALA A 25 -4.99 -9.23 11.93
CA ALA A 25 -4.95 -9.97 13.18
C ALA A 25 -6.36 -10.21 13.76
N LYS A 26 -7.30 -9.27 13.58
CA LYS A 26 -8.70 -9.40 13.99
C LYS A 26 -9.51 -10.29 13.03
N TYR A 27 -9.17 -10.26 11.74
CA TYR A 27 -9.86 -10.97 10.66
C TYR A 27 -8.87 -11.83 9.85
N PRO A 28 -8.28 -12.88 10.43
CA PRO A 28 -7.14 -13.60 9.84
C PRO A 28 -7.49 -14.39 8.57
N THR A 29 -8.77 -14.65 8.32
CA THR A 29 -9.26 -15.33 7.13
C THR A 29 -9.62 -14.38 5.99
N ASP A 30 -9.56 -13.06 6.22
CA ASP A 30 -9.84 -12.06 5.20
C ASP A 30 -8.72 -12.03 4.15
N ARG A 31 -9.07 -12.46 2.94
CA ARG A 31 -8.13 -12.55 1.82
C ARG A 31 -7.75 -11.19 1.27
N MET A 32 -8.62 -10.17 1.36
CA MET A 32 -8.31 -8.82 0.90
C MET A 32 -7.30 -8.15 1.82
N LEU A 33 -7.50 -8.21 3.15
CA LEU A 33 -6.53 -7.68 4.12
C LEU A 33 -5.16 -8.35 3.95
N LYS A 34 -5.13 -9.68 3.79
CA LYS A 34 -3.88 -10.41 3.52
C LYS A 34 -3.21 -9.95 2.23
N SER A 35 -3.99 -9.74 1.16
CA SER A 35 -3.44 -9.28 -0.12
C SER A 35 -2.92 -7.84 -0.05
N ILE A 36 -3.58 -6.96 0.70
CA ILE A 36 -3.12 -5.59 0.93
C ILE A 36 -1.77 -5.61 1.65
N CYS A 37 -1.62 -6.37 2.74
CA CYS A 37 -0.35 -6.52 3.45
C CYS A 37 0.78 -6.95 2.52
N VAL A 38 0.58 -8.01 1.71
CA VAL A 38 1.59 -8.50 0.76
C VAL A 38 1.99 -7.43 -0.27
N GLN A 39 1.05 -6.64 -0.77
CA GLN A 39 1.36 -5.57 -1.72
C GLN A 39 2.14 -4.42 -1.05
N LEU A 40 1.82 -4.07 0.19
CA LEU A 40 2.55 -3.04 0.95
C LEU A 40 3.96 -3.50 1.31
N ASP A 41 4.13 -4.77 1.74
CA ASP A 41 5.45 -5.36 2.00
C ASP A 41 6.32 -5.31 0.75
N TYR A 42 5.74 -5.65 -0.41
CA TYR A 42 6.44 -5.54 -1.69
C TYR A 42 6.89 -4.10 -2.00
N ILE A 43 6.05 -3.08 -1.75
CA ILE A 43 6.44 -1.67 -1.92
C ILE A 43 7.57 -1.28 -0.96
N ILE A 44 7.52 -1.73 0.30
CA ILE A 44 8.54 -1.43 1.31
C ILE A 44 9.89 -2.01 0.87
N GLU A 45 9.96 -3.32 0.61
CA GLU A 45 11.18 -3.99 0.15
C GLU A 45 11.73 -3.36 -1.13
N TRP A 46 10.83 -2.99 -2.02
CA TRP A 46 11.19 -2.35 -3.27
C TRP A 46 11.78 -0.94 -3.03
N SER A 47 11.19 -0.17 -2.10
CA SER A 47 11.65 1.20 -1.76
C SER A 47 13.03 1.21 -1.12
N GLU A 48 13.45 0.11 -0.47
CA GLU A 48 14.78 -0.07 0.11
C GLU A 48 15.87 -0.26 -0.94
N LYS A 49 15.54 -0.91 -2.06
CA LYS A 49 16.48 -1.20 -3.15
C LYS A 49 16.77 0.03 -4.03
N GLY A 50 15.98 1.10 -3.91
CA GLY A 50 16.20 2.37 -4.61
C GLY A 50 16.04 2.33 -6.14
N ALA A 51 15.57 1.21 -6.71
CA ALA A 51 15.51 0.97 -8.14
C ALA A 51 14.18 1.42 -8.77
N TRP A 52 13.94 2.74 -8.88
CA TRP A 52 12.78 3.34 -9.59
C TRP A 52 13.08 3.65 -11.07
N PRO A 53 12.20 3.41 -12.09
CA PRO A 53 11.05 2.50 -12.25
C PRO A 53 11.31 1.43 -13.34
N GLU A 54 11.53 0.17 -12.99
CA GLU A 54 11.60 -0.89 -14.02
C GLU A 54 10.77 -2.12 -13.69
N ASP A 55 10.10 -2.19 -12.53
CA ASP A 55 9.27 -3.35 -12.20
C ASP A 55 7.82 -3.16 -12.68
N PRO A 56 7.37 -3.88 -13.73
CA PRO A 56 6.01 -3.82 -14.26
C PRO A 56 4.95 -4.39 -13.30
N LYS A 57 5.34 -4.96 -12.15
CA LYS A 57 4.38 -5.39 -11.12
C LYS A 57 3.77 -4.22 -10.36
N LEU A 58 4.44 -3.06 -10.32
CA LEU A 58 3.93 -1.86 -9.64
C LEU A 58 2.62 -1.37 -10.29
N ASP A 59 2.46 -1.52 -11.60
CA ASP A 59 1.21 -1.23 -12.34
C ASP A 59 0.04 -2.15 -11.98
N LYS A 60 0.34 -3.32 -11.41
CA LYS A 60 -0.67 -4.32 -11.05
C LYS A 60 -1.14 -4.19 -9.60
N LEU A 61 -0.58 -3.24 -8.85
CA LEU A 61 -0.95 -3.00 -7.47
C LEU A 61 -2.33 -2.34 -7.40
N ASN A 62 -3.24 -2.99 -6.67
CA ASN A 62 -4.63 -2.58 -6.53
C ASN A 62 -5.07 -2.49 -5.06
N PHE A 63 -4.11 -2.42 -4.12
CA PHE A 63 -4.37 -2.29 -2.69
C PHE A 63 -5.25 -1.10 -2.32
N GLY A 64 -5.15 0.03 -3.02
CA GLY A 64 -6.03 1.18 -2.79
C GLY A 64 -7.49 0.88 -3.09
N LEU A 65 -7.76 0.13 -4.17
CA LEU A 65 -9.12 -0.33 -4.49
C LEU A 65 -9.61 -1.37 -3.48
N MET A 66 -8.77 -2.34 -3.12
CA MET A 66 -9.13 -3.35 -2.11
C MET A 66 -9.45 -2.69 -0.76
N ALA A 67 -8.68 -1.69 -0.35
CA ALA A 67 -8.90 -0.94 0.88
C ALA A 67 -10.26 -0.25 0.90
N SER A 68 -10.67 0.39 -0.21
CA SER A 68 -12.00 1.00 -0.32
C SER A 68 -13.17 0.00 -0.20
N HIS A 69 -12.92 -1.29 -0.42
CA HIS A 69 -13.93 -2.34 -0.27
C HIS A 69 -13.93 -2.99 1.12
N THR A 70 -12.76 -3.19 1.73
CA THR A 70 -12.61 -3.97 2.98
C THR A 70 -12.45 -3.10 4.21
N LEU A 71 -11.83 -1.92 4.09
CA LEU A 71 -11.54 -1.03 5.21
C LEU A 71 -12.47 0.17 5.31
N GLU A 72 -13.17 0.58 4.25
CA GLU A 72 -14.03 1.78 4.29
C GLU A 72 -15.04 1.78 5.46
N ALA A 73 -15.63 0.61 5.75
CA ALA A 73 -16.59 0.47 6.85
C ALA A 73 -15.93 0.27 8.24
N LEU A 74 -14.66 -0.13 8.29
CA LEU A 74 -13.93 -0.42 9.54
C LEU A 74 -13.07 0.76 9.99
N ASP A 75 -12.42 1.40 9.03
CA ASP A 75 -11.43 2.45 9.19
C ASP A 75 -11.34 3.30 7.89
N PRO A 76 -12.25 4.27 7.72
CA PRO A 76 -12.29 5.11 6.52
C PRO A 76 -11.03 5.98 6.36
N VAL A 77 -10.34 6.28 7.47
CA VAL A 77 -9.09 7.06 7.43
C VAL A 77 -7.97 6.22 6.82
N LEU A 78 -7.81 4.97 7.28
CA LEU A 78 -6.83 4.05 6.71
C LEU A 78 -7.16 3.69 5.25
N ALA A 79 -8.43 3.50 4.92
CA ALA A 79 -8.87 3.26 3.55
C ALA A 79 -8.47 4.41 2.61
N MET A 80 -8.72 5.66 3.03
CA MET A 80 -8.32 6.86 2.29
C MET A 80 -6.78 6.97 2.15
N GLN A 81 -6.03 6.68 3.22
CA GLN A 81 -4.56 6.71 3.17
C GLN A 81 -4.03 5.72 2.12
N LEU A 82 -4.53 4.48 2.10
CA LEU A 82 -4.16 3.46 1.12
C LEU A 82 -4.54 3.86 -0.30
N TYR A 83 -5.70 4.49 -0.49
CA TYR A 83 -6.12 5.03 -1.78
C TYR A 83 -5.16 6.13 -2.28
N LEU A 84 -4.77 7.07 -1.42
CA LEU A 84 -3.85 8.15 -1.77
C LEU A 84 -2.46 7.62 -2.14
N LEU A 85 -1.92 6.67 -1.37
CA LEU A 85 -0.64 6.02 -1.67
C LEU A 85 -0.68 5.27 -3.01
N SER A 86 -1.76 4.52 -3.27
CA SER A 86 -1.95 3.81 -4.54
C SER A 86 -2.01 4.78 -5.73
N ASN A 87 -2.70 5.91 -5.57
CA ASN A 87 -2.78 6.93 -6.61
C ASN A 87 -1.44 7.64 -6.85
N GLU A 88 -0.64 7.85 -5.81
CA GLU A 88 0.70 8.43 -5.93
C GLU A 88 1.63 7.51 -6.75
N ILE A 89 1.56 6.20 -6.52
CA ILE A 89 2.30 5.21 -7.32
C ILE A 89 1.82 5.23 -8.78
N ARG A 90 0.49 5.21 -9.01
CA ARG A 90 -0.09 5.14 -10.37
C ARG A 90 0.21 6.36 -11.22
N LYS A 91 0.13 7.57 -10.66
CA LYS A 91 0.42 8.85 -11.36
C LYS A 91 1.80 8.93 -12.01
N ARG A 92 2.67 7.95 -11.76
CA ARG A 92 4.00 7.88 -12.33
C ARG A 92 4.13 6.99 -13.55
N TYR A 93 3.15 6.12 -13.77
CA TYR A 93 3.05 5.26 -14.93
C TYR A 93 2.09 5.83 -15.99
N GLU A 94 1.47 6.97 -15.69
CA GLU A 94 0.73 7.85 -16.61
C GLU A 94 1.65 8.92 -17.19
#